data_AF-A0A8C6LQ86-F1
#
_entry.id   AF-A0A8C6LQ86-F1
#
_cell.length_a   1.000
_cell.length_b   1.000
_cell.length_c   1.000
_cell.angle_alpha   90.00
_cell.angle_beta   90.00
_cell.angle_gamma   90.00
#
_symmetry.space_group_name_H-M   'P 1'
#
loop_
_entity.id
_entity.type
_entity.pdbx_description
1 polymer ?
#
loop_
_entity_poly.entity_id
_entity_poly.type
_entity_poly.pdbx_seq_one_letter_code
_entity_poly.pdbx_strand_id
1 'polypeptide(L)'
;MAVDKQNEAKISLTEENKENIPEQGLVLQIIKESQQQHGLRHGDYQRYRYLLVVLMEAERAWSYAMQLKQEANTEPRKRFHLLARLRKAAKHSEKLEKLCESPRVDAKTKLEAQAYTAYLTGMVEFELQEWKRAMEAFNKCKTIYEKLASAFTEDLALLYRQRVDEISPNIRYCAYNIGDQNAINDLMQMRLTGGGGGMMAEKLEALITQARTKQATTMSEVEWRGRTVPVKIDKARIFLLGLADNEAAIAQAANEETKEHLYESLLAECRDTIQAVREELKSEAKQRERSSDGESGKVSNLQYLHSYLTYIKLCTLVKRNESMADTLQAKLKETEADENKRGARPQDLIRLYDIILQSLAELSTLQGLEDDHTFQKEVSLKTLVYKAYRCFFIAQSYVLVKKWSEALVLYEKVLKYAKEVQSKAKSLNNSLKDLPDVQELIAEVNAEKYSLQAAAILASCQQQVKDNTPLCDHLETFRLDTTLVGKHPNLVQFPPDFQPIPCKPLFFDLALNHVTFPPLDDKVEQKGKGGLTGYIKGIFGFGS
;
A
#
# COMPACT_ATOMS: atom_id res chain seq x y z
N MET A 1 2.99 -10.66 56.19
CA MET A 1 2.23 -11.69 55.43
C MET A 1 1.15 -10.97 54.65
N ALA A 2 0.91 -11.36 53.38
CA ALA A 2 -0.18 -10.95 52.47
C ALA A 2 -0.85 -9.58 52.76
N VAL A 3 -0.76 -8.57 51.88
CA VAL A 3 -1.24 -8.58 50.49
C VAL A 3 -0.47 -7.52 49.71
N ASP A 4 0.21 -7.86 48.61
CA ASP A 4 0.64 -6.93 47.53
C ASP A 4 1.35 -7.68 46.38
N LYS A 5 0.65 -8.62 45.71
CA LYS A 5 1.17 -9.37 44.55
C LYS A 5 0.12 -9.76 43.50
N GLN A 6 -0.92 -8.93 43.31
CA GLN A 6 -1.99 -9.20 42.31
C GLN A 6 -2.30 -8.07 41.33
N ASN A 7 -1.59 -6.92 41.38
CA ASN A 7 -1.87 -5.78 40.48
C ASN A 7 -0.84 -5.54 39.35
N GLU A 8 0.26 -6.29 39.28
CA GLU A 8 1.27 -6.13 38.20
C GLU A 8 0.97 -6.98 36.93
N ALA A 9 -0.09 -7.79 36.93
CA ALA A 9 -0.41 -8.71 35.83
C ALA A 9 -1.54 -8.21 34.89
N LYS A 10 -1.74 -6.89 34.78
CA LYS A 10 -2.93 -6.33 34.08
C LYS A 10 -2.67 -5.22 33.05
N ILE A 11 -1.42 -4.97 32.67
CA ILE A 11 -1.03 -3.99 31.64
C ILE A 11 0.05 -4.59 30.72
N SER A 12 -0.32 -5.49 29.80
CA SER A 12 0.58 -5.97 28.73
C SER A 12 -0.09 -6.78 27.60
N LEU A 13 -1.39 -6.57 27.28
CA LEU A 13 -2.09 -7.36 26.24
C LEU A 13 -3.08 -6.53 25.40
N THR A 14 -2.65 -5.39 24.88
CA THR A 14 -3.35 -4.65 23.80
C THR A 14 -2.35 -3.79 23.02
N GLU A 15 -1.64 -4.36 22.04
CA GLU A 15 -1.19 -3.60 20.84
C GLU A 15 -0.58 -4.44 19.70
N GLU A 16 -0.22 -5.72 19.91
CA GLU A 16 0.23 -6.60 18.82
C GLU A 16 -0.92 -7.38 18.15
N ASN A 17 -0.79 -7.60 16.84
CA ASN A 17 -1.72 -8.27 15.91
C ASN A 17 -2.95 -7.46 15.45
N LYS A 18 -2.70 -6.46 14.58
CA LYS A 18 -3.66 -5.93 13.59
C LYS A 18 -3.37 -6.46 12.17
N GLU A 19 -2.92 -7.70 12.04
CA GLU A 19 -2.76 -8.38 10.74
C GLU A 19 -3.82 -9.50 10.59
N ASN A 20 -4.52 -9.49 9.46
CA ASN A 20 -5.49 -10.50 8.99
C ASN A 20 -6.42 -11.11 10.07
N ILE A 21 -7.49 -10.37 10.41
CA ILE A 21 -8.66 -10.95 11.07
C ILE A 21 -9.42 -11.81 10.04
N PRO A 22 -9.65 -13.12 10.27
CA PRO A 22 -10.44 -13.95 9.36
C PRO A 22 -11.91 -13.48 9.29
N GLU A 23 -12.58 -13.75 8.18
CA GLU A 23 -13.95 -13.31 7.83
C GLU A 23 -15.02 -13.54 8.93
N GLN A 24 -14.77 -14.49 9.83
CA GLN A 24 -15.62 -14.83 10.99
C GLN A 24 -15.64 -13.74 12.09
N GLY A 25 -14.68 -12.82 12.12
CA GLY A 25 -14.54 -11.81 13.19
C GLY A 25 -15.49 -10.61 13.07
N LEU A 26 -15.87 -10.22 11.84
CA LEU A 26 -16.55 -8.94 11.57
C LEU A 26 -17.91 -8.82 12.25
N VAL A 27 -18.79 -9.82 12.08
CA VAL A 27 -20.13 -9.79 12.70
C VAL A 27 -20.03 -9.87 14.23
N LEU A 28 -19.02 -10.59 14.74
CA LEU A 28 -18.76 -10.68 16.17
C LEU A 28 -18.37 -9.31 16.76
N GLN A 29 -17.59 -8.51 16.02
CA GLN A 29 -17.15 -7.18 16.43
C GLN A 29 -18.32 -6.18 16.48
N ILE A 30 -19.15 -6.12 15.44
CA ILE A 30 -20.36 -5.26 15.40
C ILE A 30 -21.29 -5.57 16.60
N ILE A 31 -21.50 -6.86 16.89
CA ILE A 31 -22.33 -7.31 18.01
C ILE A 31 -21.70 -6.90 19.35
N LYS A 32 -20.38 -6.95 19.47
CA LYS A 32 -19.64 -6.58 20.69
C LYS A 32 -19.68 -5.06 20.95
N GLU A 33 -19.55 -4.25 19.90
CA GLU A 33 -19.66 -2.79 19.96
C GLU A 33 -21.10 -2.36 20.29
N SER A 34 -22.11 -2.97 19.66
CA SER A 34 -23.52 -2.74 19.98
C SER A 34 -23.89 -3.13 21.42
N GLN A 35 -23.29 -4.21 21.94
CA GLN A 35 -23.42 -4.61 23.35
C GLN A 35 -22.79 -3.61 24.33
N GLN A 36 -21.71 -2.92 23.94
CA GLN A 36 -21.06 -1.90 24.76
C GLN A 36 -21.83 -0.58 24.78
N GLN A 37 -22.41 -0.16 23.65
CA GLN A 37 -23.08 1.15 23.54
C GLN A 37 -24.43 1.25 24.27
N HIS A 38 -25.22 0.17 24.32
CA HIS A 38 -26.61 0.24 24.82
C HIS A 38 -26.84 -0.30 26.24
N GLY A 39 -25.86 -1.02 26.80
CA GLY A 39 -25.96 -1.62 28.14
C GLY A 39 -26.90 -2.84 28.19
N LEU A 40 -26.41 -3.95 28.74
CA LEU A 40 -27.15 -5.21 28.74
C LEU A 40 -28.19 -5.27 29.88
N ARG A 41 -29.47 -5.04 29.57
CA ARG A 41 -30.58 -5.29 30.50
C ARG A 41 -30.82 -6.79 30.66
N HIS A 42 -31.29 -7.19 31.84
CA HIS A 42 -31.29 -8.59 32.29
C HIS A 42 -32.22 -9.54 31.48
N GLY A 43 -33.07 -9.00 30.59
CA GLY A 43 -33.90 -9.78 29.65
C GLY A 43 -33.33 -9.95 28.23
N ASP A 44 -32.39 -9.11 27.79
CA ASP A 44 -31.93 -9.12 26.39
C ASP A 44 -30.83 -10.17 26.14
N TYR A 45 -30.12 -10.60 27.19
CA TYR A 45 -29.08 -11.63 27.14
C TYR A 45 -29.52 -12.98 26.54
N GLN A 46 -30.79 -13.37 26.71
CA GLN A 46 -31.32 -14.59 26.10
C GLN A 46 -31.65 -14.37 24.61
N ARG A 47 -32.16 -13.19 24.27
CA ARG A 47 -32.78 -12.87 22.97
C ARG A 47 -31.78 -12.89 21.81
N TYR A 48 -30.66 -12.19 21.94
CA TYR A 48 -29.62 -12.12 20.90
C TYR A 48 -28.85 -13.44 20.74
N ARG A 49 -28.73 -14.24 21.80
CA ARG A 49 -28.03 -15.53 21.75
C ARG A 49 -28.71 -16.55 20.83
N TYR A 50 -30.04 -16.57 20.73
CA TYR A 50 -30.73 -17.54 19.86
C TYR A 50 -30.53 -17.26 18.37
N LEU A 51 -30.52 -15.98 17.94
CA LEU A 51 -30.19 -15.62 16.56
C LEU A 51 -28.73 -15.98 16.24
N LEU A 52 -27.82 -15.67 17.17
CA LEU A 52 -26.39 -16.01 17.05
C LEU A 52 -26.14 -17.51 16.91
N VAL A 53 -26.89 -18.37 17.63
CA VAL A 53 -26.78 -19.84 17.48
C VAL A 53 -27.09 -20.28 16.04
N VAL A 54 -28.16 -19.77 15.42
CA VAL A 54 -28.51 -20.13 14.04
C VAL A 54 -27.51 -19.56 13.03
N LEU A 55 -27.00 -18.35 13.27
CA LEU A 55 -25.91 -17.78 12.47
C LEU A 55 -24.63 -18.66 12.53
N MET A 56 -24.25 -19.13 13.73
CA MET A 56 -23.11 -20.04 13.92
C MET A 56 -23.36 -21.47 13.36
N GLU A 57 -24.60 -21.84 13.02
CA GLU A 57 -24.88 -23.03 12.22
C GLU A 57 -24.68 -22.77 10.71
N ALA A 58 -25.09 -21.60 10.23
CA ALA A 58 -24.88 -21.17 8.84
C ALA A 58 -23.39 -21.01 8.52
N GLU A 59 -22.66 -20.22 9.33
CA GLU A 59 -21.22 -19.96 9.19
C GLU A 59 -20.39 -21.24 9.21
N ARG A 60 -20.69 -22.18 10.12
CA ARG A 60 -20.01 -23.48 10.18
C ARG A 60 -20.22 -24.31 8.92
N ALA A 61 -21.40 -24.24 8.32
CA ALA A 61 -21.70 -24.93 7.06
C ALA A 61 -21.03 -24.22 5.86
N TRP A 62 -20.99 -22.89 5.86
CA TRP A 62 -20.34 -22.09 4.82
C TRP A 62 -18.82 -22.24 4.85
N SER A 63 -18.18 -22.09 6.02
CA SER A 63 -16.74 -22.29 6.21
C SER A 63 -16.27 -23.68 5.78
N TYR A 64 -17.02 -24.73 6.13
CA TYR A 64 -16.70 -26.09 5.66
C TYR A 64 -16.88 -26.24 4.14
N ALA A 65 -17.81 -25.51 3.52
CA ALA A 65 -17.89 -25.47 2.07
C ALA A 65 -16.69 -24.74 1.42
N MET A 66 -16.19 -23.67 2.03
CA MET A 66 -15.00 -22.95 1.55
C MET A 66 -13.73 -23.82 1.66
N GLN A 67 -13.56 -24.57 2.75
CA GLN A 67 -12.50 -25.58 2.86
C GLN A 67 -12.60 -26.62 1.74
N LEU A 68 -13.79 -27.21 1.54
CA LEU A 68 -14.03 -28.19 0.48
C LEU A 68 -13.86 -27.60 -0.94
N LYS A 69 -13.91 -26.27 -1.11
CA LYS A 69 -13.66 -25.58 -2.38
C LYS A 69 -12.18 -25.58 -2.75
N GLN A 70 -11.31 -25.36 -1.77
CA GLN A 70 -9.85 -25.47 -1.94
C GLN A 70 -9.46 -26.93 -2.21
N GLU A 71 -9.96 -27.87 -1.40
CA GLU A 71 -9.67 -29.31 -1.57
C GLU A 71 -10.22 -29.90 -2.89
N ALA A 72 -11.23 -29.27 -3.50
CA ALA A 72 -11.79 -29.71 -4.77
C ALA A 72 -10.88 -29.44 -5.99
N ASN A 73 -9.80 -28.66 -5.84
CA ASN A 73 -8.78 -28.48 -6.89
C ASN A 73 -8.01 -29.78 -7.14
N THR A 74 -7.67 -30.52 -6.09
CA THR A 74 -6.99 -31.82 -6.19
C THR A 74 -7.97 -32.98 -6.27
N GLU A 75 -9.15 -32.86 -5.66
CA GLU A 75 -10.17 -33.93 -5.62
C GLU A 75 -11.55 -33.44 -6.10
N PRO A 76 -11.83 -33.42 -7.42
CA PRO A 76 -13.06 -32.87 -7.99
C PRO A 76 -14.36 -33.44 -7.40
N ARG A 77 -14.34 -34.67 -6.88
CA ARG A 77 -15.49 -35.31 -6.22
C ARG A 77 -15.94 -34.56 -4.96
N LYS A 78 -15.09 -33.77 -4.31
CA LYS A 78 -15.46 -32.94 -3.14
C LYS A 78 -16.45 -31.83 -3.48
N ARG A 79 -16.60 -31.43 -4.76
CA ARG A 79 -17.64 -30.46 -5.22
C ARG A 79 -19.06 -30.88 -4.81
N PHE A 80 -19.38 -32.18 -4.79
CA PHE A 80 -20.69 -32.66 -4.35
C PHE A 80 -20.94 -32.39 -2.85
N HIS A 81 -19.92 -32.56 -2.01
CA HIS A 81 -20.02 -32.30 -0.57
C HIS A 81 -20.05 -30.79 -0.27
N LEU A 82 -19.23 -30.00 -0.98
CA LEU A 82 -19.26 -28.53 -0.96
C LEU A 82 -20.69 -28.01 -1.20
N LEU A 83 -21.33 -28.46 -2.29
CA LEU A 83 -22.68 -28.01 -2.65
C LEU A 83 -23.72 -28.41 -1.59
N ALA A 84 -23.60 -29.59 -0.99
CA ALA A 84 -24.45 -30.01 0.11
C ALA A 84 -24.25 -29.13 1.37
N ARG A 85 -23.02 -28.68 1.64
CA ARG A 85 -22.70 -27.74 2.74
C ARG A 85 -23.23 -26.33 2.48
N LEU A 86 -23.05 -25.76 1.28
CA LEU A 86 -23.63 -24.46 0.92
C LEU A 86 -25.16 -24.46 1.00
N ARG A 87 -25.82 -25.49 0.47
CA ARG A 87 -27.29 -25.65 0.58
C ARG A 87 -27.74 -25.76 2.04
N LYS A 88 -26.93 -26.35 2.92
CA LYS A 88 -27.21 -26.36 4.36
C LYS A 88 -27.05 -24.96 4.98
N ALA A 89 -25.99 -24.22 4.62
CA ALA A 89 -25.80 -22.84 5.08
C ALA A 89 -26.98 -21.94 4.69
N ALA A 90 -27.41 -21.97 3.42
CA ALA A 90 -28.56 -21.21 2.93
C ALA A 90 -29.87 -21.56 3.67
N LYS A 91 -30.10 -22.85 4.02
CA LYS A 91 -31.24 -23.24 4.86
C LYS A 91 -31.16 -22.71 6.29
N HIS A 92 -29.97 -22.56 6.87
CA HIS A 92 -29.82 -21.92 8.18
C HIS A 92 -30.04 -20.41 8.09
N SER A 93 -29.64 -19.73 7.01
CA SER A 93 -29.96 -18.30 6.82
C SER A 93 -31.44 -18.04 6.55
N GLU A 94 -32.11 -18.87 5.74
CA GLU A 94 -33.58 -18.80 5.58
C GLU A 94 -34.32 -18.95 6.93
N LYS A 95 -33.82 -19.82 7.81
CA LYS A 95 -34.34 -19.98 9.18
C LYS A 95 -34.05 -18.74 10.04
N LEU A 96 -32.87 -18.15 9.91
CA LEU A 96 -32.50 -16.91 10.60
C LEU A 96 -33.39 -15.74 10.17
N GLU A 97 -33.60 -15.55 8.86
CA GLU A 97 -34.47 -14.52 8.28
C GLU A 97 -35.91 -14.64 8.81
N LYS A 98 -36.47 -15.85 8.82
CA LYS A 98 -37.81 -16.13 9.41
C LYS A 98 -37.90 -15.84 10.91
N LEU A 99 -36.82 -16.04 11.68
CA LEU A 99 -36.78 -15.63 13.09
C LEU A 99 -36.70 -14.10 13.22
N CYS A 100 -35.99 -13.43 12.30
CA CYS A 100 -35.89 -11.98 12.23
C CYS A 100 -37.21 -11.30 11.82
N GLU A 101 -38.14 -11.97 11.13
CA GLU A 101 -39.47 -11.41 10.79
C GLU A 101 -40.26 -10.93 12.03
N SER A 102 -39.97 -11.48 13.21
CA SER A 102 -40.64 -11.15 14.48
C SER A 102 -40.78 -9.63 14.71
N PRO A 103 -41.91 -9.13 15.26
CA PRO A 103 -42.04 -7.74 15.67
C PRO A 103 -41.06 -7.36 16.80
N ARG A 104 -40.39 -8.36 17.38
CA ARG A 104 -39.36 -8.22 18.42
C ARG A 104 -37.96 -7.92 17.89
N VAL A 105 -37.77 -7.88 16.57
CA VAL A 105 -36.49 -7.59 15.92
C VAL A 105 -36.61 -6.28 15.13
N ASP A 106 -35.58 -5.46 15.21
CA ASP A 106 -35.47 -4.14 14.58
C ASP A 106 -35.30 -4.23 13.05
N ALA A 107 -35.47 -3.10 12.37
CA ALA A 107 -35.41 -3.05 10.91
C ALA A 107 -34.02 -3.31 10.34
N LYS A 108 -32.93 -2.99 11.08
CA LYS A 108 -31.55 -3.22 10.63
C LYS A 108 -31.27 -4.72 10.59
N THR A 109 -31.46 -5.43 11.71
CA THR A 109 -31.23 -6.88 11.78
C THR A 109 -32.10 -7.67 10.81
N LYS A 110 -33.32 -7.19 10.49
CA LYS A 110 -34.15 -7.76 9.41
C LYS A 110 -33.48 -7.65 8.03
N LEU A 111 -33.00 -6.47 7.66
CA LEU A 111 -32.34 -6.24 6.38
C LEU A 111 -30.99 -6.98 6.29
N GLU A 112 -30.20 -7.03 7.37
CA GLU A 112 -28.96 -7.81 7.43
C GLU A 112 -29.23 -9.31 7.21
N ALA A 113 -30.25 -9.88 7.86
CA ALA A 113 -30.62 -11.29 7.64
C ALA A 113 -31.07 -11.55 6.19
N GLN A 114 -31.86 -10.64 5.60
CA GLN A 114 -32.27 -10.74 4.18
C GLN A 114 -31.10 -10.65 3.20
N ALA A 115 -30.11 -9.78 3.47
CA ALA A 115 -28.90 -9.66 2.67
C ALA A 115 -28.00 -10.90 2.80
N TYR A 116 -27.87 -11.43 4.02
CA TYR A 116 -27.10 -12.65 4.30
C TYR A 116 -27.71 -13.90 3.63
N THR A 117 -29.04 -14.08 3.67
CA THR A 117 -29.70 -15.16 2.91
C THR A 117 -29.53 -14.97 1.40
N ALA A 118 -29.64 -13.74 0.90
CA ALA A 118 -29.43 -13.44 -0.53
C ALA A 118 -27.99 -13.77 -0.97
N TYR A 119 -26.99 -13.45 -0.15
CA TYR A 119 -25.59 -13.83 -0.37
C TYR A 119 -25.40 -15.35 -0.44
N LEU A 120 -25.87 -16.10 0.55
CA LEU A 120 -25.69 -17.56 0.59
C LEU A 120 -26.48 -18.27 -0.52
N THR A 121 -27.66 -17.76 -0.88
CA THR A 121 -28.42 -18.24 -2.03
C THR A 121 -27.67 -17.97 -3.34
N GLY A 122 -27.12 -16.76 -3.51
CA GLY A 122 -26.25 -16.43 -4.65
C GLY A 122 -25.06 -17.37 -4.77
N MET A 123 -24.38 -17.69 -3.67
CA MET A 123 -23.27 -18.66 -3.63
C MET A 123 -23.69 -20.09 -4.00
N VAL A 124 -24.88 -20.54 -3.60
CA VAL A 124 -25.42 -21.86 -4.00
C VAL A 124 -25.68 -21.90 -5.51
N GLU A 125 -26.40 -20.91 -6.05
CA GLU A 125 -26.75 -20.87 -7.48
C GLU A 125 -25.49 -20.63 -8.36
N PHE A 126 -24.50 -19.90 -7.85
CA PHE A 126 -23.21 -19.67 -8.52
C PHE A 126 -22.38 -20.96 -8.67
N GLU A 127 -22.27 -21.78 -7.62
CA GLU A 127 -21.59 -23.09 -7.72
C GLU A 127 -22.41 -24.13 -8.49
N LEU A 128 -23.71 -23.90 -8.68
CA LEU A 128 -24.58 -24.63 -9.62
C LEU A 128 -24.46 -24.17 -11.07
N GLN A 129 -23.75 -23.06 -11.33
CA GLN A 129 -23.63 -22.43 -12.67
C GLN A 129 -24.97 -21.84 -13.21
N GLU A 130 -25.94 -21.60 -12.33
CA GLU A 130 -27.23 -20.98 -12.65
C GLU A 130 -27.09 -19.45 -12.68
N TRP A 131 -26.29 -18.94 -13.64
CA TRP A 131 -25.77 -17.56 -13.65
C TRP A 131 -26.83 -16.48 -13.47
N LYS A 132 -28.00 -16.64 -14.07
CA LYS A 132 -29.12 -15.69 -13.97
C LYS A 132 -29.67 -15.64 -12.53
N ARG A 133 -29.94 -16.79 -11.92
CA ARG A 133 -30.48 -16.88 -10.55
C ARG A 133 -29.44 -16.45 -9.50
N ALA A 134 -28.18 -16.76 -9.74
CA ALA A 134 -27.05 -16.26 -8.95
C ALA A 134 -26.95 -14.73 -9.02
N MET A 135 -27.04 -14.13 -10.22
CA MET A 135 -27.04 -12.68 -10.40
C MET A 135 -28.23 -12.02 -9.70
N GLU A 136 -29.45 -12.54 -9.84
CA GLU A 136 -30.64 -12.00 -9.18
C GLU A 136 -30.46 -11.98 -7.65
N ALA A 137 -29.91 -13.05 -7.07
CA ALA A 137 -29.61 -13.13 -5.64
C ALA A 137 -28.49 -12.18 -5.19
N PHE A 138 -27.38 -12.09 -5.94
CA PHE A 138 -26.30 -11.16 -5.61
C PHE A 138 -26.70 -9.69 -5.80
N ASN A 139 -27.52 -9.35 -6.80
CA ASN A 139 -28.06 -8.00 -6.96
C ASN A 139 -29.03 -7.66 -5.81
N LYS A 140 -29.88 -8.60 -5.35
CA LYS A 140 -30.69 -8.41 -4.14
C LYS A 140 -29.79 -8.12 -2.92
N CYS A 141 -28.72 -8.91 -2.74
CA CYS A 141 -27.74 -8.73 -1.67
C CYS A 141 -27.09 -7.33 -1.74
N LYS A 142 -26.57 -6.95 -2.92
CA LYS A 142 -25.95 -5.65 -3.19
C LYS A 142 -26.89 -4.49 -2.86
N THR A 143 -28.10 -4.50 -3.42
CA THR A 143 -29.09 -3.43 -3.19
C THR A 143 -29.47 -3.26 -1.71
N ILE A 144 -29.48 -4.33 -0.91
CA ILE A 144 -29.75 -4.21 0.53
C ILE A 144 -28.54 -3.61 1.26
N TYR A 145 -27.32 -4.09 1.00
CA TYR A 145 -26.12 -3.54 1.64
C TYR A 145 -25.83 -2.09 1.23
N GLU A 146 -26.09 -1.69 -0.01
CA GLU A 146 -26.00 -0.28 -0.43
C GLU A 146 -27.00 0.62 0.31
N LYS A 147 -28.23 0.13 0.55
CA LYS A 147 -29.26 0.84 1.35
C LYS A 147 -28.93 0.89 2.84
N LEU A 148 -28.23 -0.11 3.38
CA LEU A 148 -27.70 -0.07 4.74
C LEU A 148 -26.53 0.93 4.82
N ALA A 149 -25.62 0.91 3.84
CA ALA A 149 -24.48 1.83 3.77
C ALA A 149 -24.89 3.31 3.69
N SER A 150 -26.00 3.64 3.03
CA SER A 150 -26.49 5.02 2.96
C SER A 150 -27.32 5.48 4.18
N ALA A 151 -27.67 4.56 5.09
CA ALA A 151 -28.54 4.83 6.23
C ALA A 151 -27.81 4.99 7.58
N PHE A 152 -26.52 4.65 7.66
CA PHE A 152 -25.74 4.68 8.90
C PHE A 152 -24.49 5.58 8.81
N THR A 153 -23.78 5.72 9.93
CA THR A 153 -22.53 6.48 10.02
C THR A 153 -21.44 5.90 9.12
N GLU A 154 -20.45 6.73 8.78
CA GLU A 154 -19.41 6.41 7.81
C GLU A 154 -18.62 5.13 8.16
N ASP A 155 -18.32 4.89 9.44
CA ASP A 155 -17.66 3.67 9.93
C ASP A 155 -18.45 2.39 9.61
N LEU A 156 -19.77 2.40 9.80
CA LEU A 156 -20.65 1.27 9.46
C LEU A 156 -20.91 1.18 7.96
N ALA A 157 -20.89 2.32 7.24
CA ALA A 157 -21.03 2.35 5.79
C ALA A 157 -19.84 1.71 5.08
N LEU A 158 -18.60 1.90 5.59
CA LEU A 158 -17.39 1.26 5.06
C LEU A 158 -17.50 -0.26 5.04
N LEU A 159 -17.99 -0.87 6.12
CA LEU A 159 -18.24 -2.31 6.20
C LEU A 159 -19.19 -2.82 5.10
N TYR A 160 -20.35 -2.17 4.93
CA TYR A 160 -21.32 -2.63 3.93
C TYR A 160 -20.81 -2.41 2.50
N ARG A 161 -20.01 -1.36 2.25
CA ARG A 161 -19.32 -1.14 0.97
C ARG A 161 -18.31 -2.26 0.69
N GLN A 162 -17.43 -2.60 1.64
CA GLN A 162 -16.50 -3.73 1.52
C GLN A 162 -17.21 -5.03 1.13
N ARG A 163 -18.39 -5.32 1.73
CA ARG A 163 -19.17 -6.52 1.38
C ARG A 163 -19.81 -6.45 -0.01
N VAL A 164 -20.14 -5.26 -0.52
CA VAL A 164 -20.60 -5.03 -1.90
C VAL A 164 -19.46 -5.21 -2.89
N ASP A 165 -18.26 -4.72 -2.56
CA ASP A 165 -17.07 -4.86 -3.39
C ASP A 165 -16.65 -6.33 -3.51
N GLU A 166 -16.66 -7.09 -2.40
CA GLU A 166 -16.38 -8.54 -2.35
C GLU A 166 -17.28 -9.38 -3.27
N ILE A 167 -18.58 -9.05 -3.37
CA ILE A 167 -19.52 -9.80 -4.24
C ILE A 167 -19.54 -9.30 -5.68
N SER A 168 -18.97 -8.13 -5.97
CA SER A 168 -19.06 -7.52 -7.30
C SER A 168 -18.36 -8.35 -8.41
N PRO A 169 -17.20 -8.99 -8.19
CA PRO A 169 -16.63 -9.96 -9.13
C PRO A 169 -17.59 -11.10 -9.49
N ASN A 170 -18.35 -11.63 -8.53
CA ASN A 170 -19.35 -12.68 -8.81
C ASN A 170 -20.47 -12.18 -9.73
N ILE A 171 -20.97 -10.96 -9.50
CA ILE A 171 -22.03 -10.35 -10.31
C ILE A 171 -21.55 -10.17 -11.76
N ARG A 172 -20.34 -9.65 -11.97
CA ARG A 172 -19.77 -9.47 -13.31
C ARG A 172 -19.46 -10.78 -14.00
N TYR A 173 -18.98 -11.79 -13.26
CA TYR A 173 -18.78 -13.15 -13.78
C TYR A 173 -20.11 -13.75 -14.26
N CYS A 174 -21.20 -13.57 -13.51
CA CYS A 174 -22.53 -13.96 -13.99
C CYS A 174 -22.95 -13.19 -15.25
N ALA A 175 -22.73 -11.88 -15.32
CA ALA A 175 -23.08 -11.05 -16.47
C ALA A 175 -22.40 -11.54 -17.76
N TYR A 176 -21.10 -11.83 -17.68
CA TYR A 176 -20.34 -12.36 -18.80
C TYR A 176 -20.92 -13.70 -19.30
N ASN A 177 -21.20 -14.64 -18.39
CA ASN A 177 -21.73 -15.96 -18.76
C ASN A 177 -23.20 -15.93 -19.24
N ILE A 178 -23.94 -14.85 -18.95
CA ILE A 178 -25.27 -14.58 -19.51
C ILE A 178 -25.17 -14.01 -20.95
N GLY A 179 -24.02 -13.44 -21.32
CA GLY A 179 -23.71 -12.96 -22.67
C GLY A 179 -23.30 -11.49 -22.78
N ASP A 180 -23.24 -10.75 -21.67
CA ASP A 180 -22.81 -9.35 -21.68
C ASP A 180 -21.31 -9.24 -21.98
N GLN A 181 -20.97 -8.72 -23.17
CA GLN A 181 -19.58 -8.55 -23.59
C GLN A 181 -18.88 -7.40 -22.88
N ASN A 182 -19.62 -6.39 -22.40
CA ASN A 182 -19.02 -5.27 -21.66
C ASN A 182 -18.50 -5.72 -20.28
N ALA A 183 -19.05 -6.81 -19.74
CA ALA A 183 -18.58 -7.40 -18.50
C ALA A 183 -17.12 -7.88 -18.57
N ILE A 184 -16.55 -8.17 -19.75
CA ILE A 184 -15.11 -8.47 -19.88
C ILE A 184 -14.26 -7.26 -19.46
N ASN A 185 -14.53 -6.08 -20.01
CA ASN A 185 -13.74 -4.87 -19.74
C ASN A 185 -13.80 -4.52 -18.25
N ASP A 186 -14.98 -4.67 -17.65
CA ASP A 186 -15.22 -4.41 -16.24
C ASP A 186 -14.59 -5.47 -15.31
N LEU A 187 -14.57 -6.75 -15.71
CA LEU A 187 -13.84 -7.83 -15.02
C LEU A 187 -12.32 -7.60 -15.09
N MET A 188 -11.85 -7.14 -16.25
CA MET A 188 -10.46 -6.77 -16.48
C MET A 188 -10.06 -5.55 -15.64
N GLN A 189 -10.95 -4.58 -15.46
CA GLN A 189 -10.74 -3.44 -14.57
C GLN A 189 -10.70 -3.85 -13.09
N MET A 190 -11.48 -4.85 -12.66
CA MET A 190 -11.43 -5.36 -11.28
C MET A 190 -10.20 -6.22 -10.96
N ARG A 191 -9.48 -6.73 -11.97
CA ARG A 191 -8.12 -7.27 -11.81
C ARG A 191 -7.15 -6.19 -11.31
N LEU A 192 -7.32 -4.95 -11.77
CA LEU A 192 -6.42 -3.83 -11.51
C LEU A 192 -6.50 -3.34 -10.05
N THR A 193 -7.64 -3.55 -9.38
CA THR A 193 -7.89 -3.13 -8.00
C THR A 193 -7.66 -4.22 -6.95
N GLY A 194 -7.19 -5.41 -7.35
CA GLY A 194 -6.80 -6.48 -6.41
C GLY A 194 -7.95 -7.21 -5.71
N GLY A 195 -9.21 -6.94 -6.05
CA GLY A 195 -10.40 -7.43 -5.33
C GLY A 195 -10.77 -8.92 -5.54
N GLY A 196 -9.82 -9.79 -5.91
CA GLY A 196 -10.09 -11.18 -6.32
C GLY A 196 -9.41 -12.22 -5.43
N GLY A 197 -10.16 -12.82 -4.50
CA GLY A 197 -9.69 -13.95 -3.69
C GLY A 197 -9.21 -15.14 -4.54
N GLY A 198 -8.09 -15.77 -4.15
CA GLY A 198 -7.17 -16.51 -5.05
C GLY A 198 -7.77 -17.54 -6.02
N MET A 199 -8.83 -18.26 -5.68
CA MET A 199 -9.46 -19.24 -6.59
C MET A 199 -10.37 -18.62 -7.67
N MET A 200 -10.80 -17.37 -7.51
CA MET A 200 -11.53 -16.65 -8.57
C MET A 200 -10.57 -16.06 -9.60
N ALA A 201 -9.36 -15.65 -9.17
CA ALA A 201 -8.33 -15.13 -10.05
C ALA A 201 -7.97 -16.11 -11.18
N GLU A 202 -7.76 -17.40 -10.88
CA GLU A 202 -7.45 -18.42 -11.90
C GLU A 202 -8.54 -18.57 -12.97
N LYS A 203 -9.83 -18.58 -12.55
CA LYS A 203 -10.96 -18.64 -13.49
C LYS A 203 -11.10 -17.36 -14.31
N LEU A 204 -10.81 -16.22 -13.70
CA LEU A 204 -10.81 -14.91 -14.35
C LEU A 204 -9.73 -14.84 -15.43
N GLU A 205 -8.50 -15.24 -15.12
CA GLU A 205 -7.38 -15.32 -16.08
C GLU A 205 -7.66 -16.29 -17.22
N ALA A 206 -8.27 -17.44 -16.94
CA ALA A 206 -8.67 -18.39 -17.97
C ALA A 206 -9.71 -17.79 -18.94
N LEU A 207 -10.68 -17.01 -18.44
CA LEU A 207 -11.65 -16.31 -19.28
C LEU A 207 -11.05 -15.13 -20.06
N ILE A 208 -10.15 -14.35 -19.45
CA ILE A 208 -9.41 -13.29 -20.15
C ILE A 208 -8.58 -13.91 -21.29
N THR A 209 -7.90 -15.02 -21.03
CA THR A 209 -7.15 -15.77 -22.05
C THR A 209 -8.06 -16.31 -23.14
N GLN A 210 -9.25 -16.81 -22.81
CA GLN A 210 -10.25 -17.26 -23.79
C GLN A 210 -10.80 -16.10 -24.64
N ALA A 211 -11.03 -14.93 -24.05
CA ALA A 211 -11.46 -13.72 -24.76
C ALA A 211 -10.37 -13.20 -25.70
N ARG A 212 -9.12 -13.10 -25.21
CA ARG A 212 -7.94 -12.76 -26.02
C ARG A 212 -7.73 -13.77 -27.15
N THR A 213 -7.94 -15.07 -26.93
CA THR A 213 -7.85 -16.11 -27.97
C THR A 213 -8.89 -15.91 -29.07
N LYS A 214 -10.13 -15.48 -28.73
CA LYS A 214 -11.15 -15.13 -29.73
C LYS A 214 -10.77 -13.88 -30.53
N GLN A 215 -10.28 -12.83 -29.87
CA GLN A 215 -9.81 -11.60 -30.56
C GLN A 215 -8.53 -11.86 -31.40
N ALA A 216 -7.70 -12.81 -30.97
CA ALA A 216 -6.53 -13.28 -31.69
C ALA A 216 -6.86 -13.99 -33.02
N THR A 217 -8.13 -14.25 -33.39
CA THR A 217 -8.42 -14.65 -34.78
C THR A 217 -8.35 -13.48 -35.77
N THR A 218 -8.36 -12.23 -35.29
CA THR A 218 -8.51 -11.03 -36.13
C THR A 218 -7.20 -10.23 -36.31
N MET A 219 -6.23 -10.37 -35.40
CA MET A 219 -4.98 -9.60 -35.42
C MET A 219 -3.85 -10.31 -36.20
N SER A 220 -3.76 -10.12 -37.52
CA SER A 220 -2.75 -10.82 -38.35
C SER A 220 -1.33 -10.24 -38.26
N GLU A 221 -1.18 -8.97 -37.90
CA GLU A 221 0.07 -8.20 -38.07
C GLU A 221 0.34 -7.27 -36.88
N VAL A 222 1.60 -6.92 -36.67
CA VAL A 222 2.04 -5.91 -35.70
C VAL A 222 3.05 -4.96 -36.32
N GLU A 223 2.95 -3.67 -36.04
CA GLU A 223 3.93 -2.65 -36.47
C GLU A 223 4.88 -2.31 -35.31
N TRP A 224 6.18 -2.32 -35.58
CA TRP A 224 7.19 -1.84 -34.64
C TRP A 224 8.29 -1.10 -35.41
N ARG A 225 8.71 0.07 -34.91
CA ARG A 225 9.78 0.92 -35.50
C ARG A 225 9.61 1.15 -37.01
N GLY A 226 8.36 1.31 -37.48
CA GLY A 226 8.02 1.53 -38.89
C GLY A 226 8.08 0.30 -39.79
N ARG A 227 8.21 -0.91 -39.22
CA ARG A 227 8.14 -2.19 -39.95
C ARG A 227 6.95 -3.01 -39.46
N THR A 228 6.02 -3.31 -40.37
CA THR A 228 4.92 -4.24 -40.14
C THR A 228 5.39 -5.69 -40.32
N VAL A 229 5.02 -6.56 -39.38
CA VAL A 229 5.39 -7.99 -39.39
C VAL A 229 4.16 -8.87 -39.13
N PRO A 230 3.92 -9.91 -39.96
CA PRO A 230 2.81 -10.84 -39.75
C PRO A 230 3.08 -11.79 -38.57
N VAL A 231 2.14 -11.84 -37.63
CA VAL A 231 2.21 -12.65 -36.41
C VAL A 231 1.44 -13.96 -36.61
N LYS A 232 2.12 -14.94 -37.21
CA LYS A 232 1.55 -16.27 -37.48
C LYS A 232 1.36 -17.13 -36.22
N ILE A 233 2.16 -16.89 -35.18
CA ILE A 233 2.17 -17.70 -33.95
C ILE A 233 1.11 -17.18 -32.98
N ASP A 234 0.09 -18.00 -32.69
CA ASP A 234 -1.05 -17.60 -31.86
C ASP A 234 -0.64 -17.14 -30.45
N LYS A 235 0.34 -17.80 -29.82
CA LYS A 235 0.88 -17.39 -28.51
C LYS A 235 1.45 -15.95 -28.53
N ALA A 236 2.17 -15.60 -29.59
CA ALA A 236 2.70 -14.24 -29.78
C ALA A 236 1.60 -13.21 -30.03
N ARG A 237 0.53 -13.61 -30.71
CA ARG A 237 -0.62 -12.74 -30.97
C ARG A 237 -1.43 -12.46 -29.70
N ILE A 238 -1.70 -13.48 -28.89
CA ILE A 238 -2.39 -13.36 -27.59
C ILE A 238 -1.59 -12.44 -26.65
N PHE A 239 -0.28 -12.64 -26.55
CA PHE A 239 0.61 -11.81 -25.75
C PHE A 239 0.61 -10.33 -26.21
N LEU A 240 0.76 -10.09 -27.53
CA LEU A 240 0.82 -8.73 -28.07
C LEU A 240 -0.52 -7.97 -27.93
N LEU A 241 -1.66 -8.65 -28.08
CA LEU A 241 -2.98 -8.07 -27.78
C LEU A 241 -3.09 -7.66 -26.30
N GLY A 242 -2.60 -8.51 -25.40
CA GLY A 242 -2.67 -8.26 -23.96
C GLY A 242 -1.63 -7.28 -23.40
N LEU A 243 -0.67 -6.84 -24.21
CA LEU A 243 0.47 -6.04 -23.76
C LEU A 243 0.02 -4.66 -23.23
N ALA A 244 -0.84 -3.96 -23.96
CA ALA A 244 -1.32 -2.64 -23.57
C ALA A 244 -2.12 -2.67 -22.26
N ASP A 245 -2.98 -3.68 -22.06
CA ASP A 245 -3.73 -3.84 -20.80
C ASP A 245 -2.80 -4.17 -19.63
N ASN A 246 -1.79 -5.01 -19.86
CA ASN A 246 -0.81 -5.38 -18.84
C ASN A 246 0.08 -4.16 -18.47
N GLU A 247 0.48 -3.32 -19.43
CA GLU A 247 1.20 -2.06 -19.15
C GLU A 247 0.31 -1.05 -18.40
N ALA A 248 -0.97 -0.94 -18.78
CA ALA A 248 -1.95 -0.11 -18.06
C ALA A 248 -2.18 -0.61 -16.62
N ALA A 249 -2.23 -1.93 -16.41
CA ALA A 249 -2.36 -2.54 -15.09
C ALA A 249 -1.17 -2.22 -14.17
N ILE A 250 0.05 -2.31 -14.71
CA ILE A 250 1.28 -1.95 -14.00
C ILE A 250 1.29 -0.46 -13.64
N ALA A 251 0.80 0.41 -14.52
CA ALA A 251 0.72 1.85 -14.27
C ALA A 251 -0.36 2.27 -13.26
N GLN A 252 -1.43 1.46 -13.10
CA GLN A 252 -2.54 1.74 -12.19
C GLN A 252 -2.43 1.01 -10.83
N ALA A 253 -1.42 0.14 -10.65
CA ALA A 253 -1.21 -0.60 -9.41
C ALA A 253 -0.88 0.33 -8.24
N ALA A 254 -1.74 0.34 -7.21
CA ALA A 254 -1.59 1.20 -6.04
C ALA A 254 -0.54 0.70 -5.02
N ASN A 255 -0.23 -0.60 -5.01
CA ASN A 255 0.70 -1.23 -4.08
C ASN A 255 1.95 -1.70 -4.82
N GLU A 256 3.15 -1.46 -4.27
CA GLU A 256 4.41 -1.89 -4.92
C GLU A 256 4.53 -3.42 -5.02
N GLU A 257 3.97 -4.20 -4.08
CA GLU A 257 3.94 -5.67 -4.16
C GLU A 257 3.09 -6.19 -5.33
N THR A 258 1.92 -5.57 -5.59
CA THR A 258 1.07 -5.99 -6.71
C THR A 258 1.68 -5.56 -8.04
N LYS A 259 2.31 -4.39 -8.08
CA LYS A 259 3.10 -3.89 -9.23
C LYS A 259 4.27 -4.82 -9.55
N GLU A 260 5.02 -5.29 -8.56
CA GLU A 260 6.09 -6.28 -8.74
C GLU A 260 5.55 -7.60 -9.30
N HIS A 261 4.48 -8.14 -8.71
CA HIS A 261 3.82 -9.36 -9.22
C HIS A 261 3.35 -9.22 -10.69
N LEU A 262 2.80 -8.06 -11.06
CA LEU A 262 2.39 -7.78 -12.44
C LEU A 262 3.59 -7.74 -13.41
N TYR A 263 4.71 -7.13 -13.02
CA TYR A 263 5.96 -7.19 -13.80
C TYR A 263 6.47 -8.64 -13.95
N GLU A 264 6.45 -9.45 -12.90
CA GLU A 264 6.91 -10.84 -12.95
C GLU A 264 6.02 -11.70 -13.85
N SER A 265 4.69 -11.53 -13.76
CA SER A 265 3.72 -12.20 -14.64
C SER A 265 3.96 -11.83 -16.11
N LEU A 266 4.13 -10.55 -16.42
CA LEU A 266 4.38 -10.08 -17.80
C LEU A 266 5.73 -10.60 -18.34
N LEU A 267 6.77 -10.63 -17.51
CA LEU A 267 8.09 -11.20 -17.86
C LEU A 267 8.06 -12.72 -18.02
N ALA A 268 7.20 -13.43 -17.29
CA ALA A 268 6.95 -14.86 -17.50
C ALA A 268 6.28 -15.08 -18.86
N GLU A 269 5.12 -14.46 -19.11
CA GLU A 269 4.36 -14.56 -20.36
C GLU A 269 5.20 -14.20 -21.59
N CYS A 270 6.04 -13.17 -21.48
CA CYS A 270 6.95 -12.73 -22.54
C CYS A 270 8.06 -13.76 -22.82
N ARG A 271 8.72 -14.33 -21.79
CA ARG A 271 9.72 -15.40 -21.97
C ARG A 271 9.11 -16.62 -22.64
N ASP A 272 7.93 -17.01 -22.18
CA ASP A 272 7.14 -18.12 -22.69
C ASP A 272 6.75 -17.95 -24.16
N THR A 273 6.54 -16.70 -24.58
CA THR A 273 6.22 -16.32 -25.95
C THR A 273 7.47 -16.28 -26.83
N ILE A 274 8.57 -15.70 -26.34
CA ILE A 274 9.88 -15.71 -27.02
C ILE A 274 10.33 -17.15 -27.30
N GLN A 275 10.14 -18.07 -26.35
CA GLN A 275 10.50 -19.47 -26.52
C GLN A 275 9.73 -20.12 -27.69
N ALA A 276 8.43 -19.89 -27.82
CA ALA A 276 7.64 -20.40 -28.95
C ALA A 276 8.11 -19.82 -30.30
N VAL A 277 8.41 -18.53 -30.38
CA VAL A 277 8.99 -17.91 -31.59
C VAL A 277 10.39 -18.47 -31.90
N ARG A 278 11.19 -18.76 -30.87
CA ARG A 278 12.53 -19.34 -31.01
C ARG A 278 12.52 -20.81 -31.45
N GLU A 279 11.47 -21.56 -31.13
CA GLU A 279 11.27 -22.92 -31.63
C GLU A 279 10.95 -22.92 -33.13
N GLU A 280 10.10 -22.00 -33.59
CA GLU A 280 9.86 -21.81 -35.02
C GLU A 280 11.07 -21.25 -35.78
N LEU A 281 11.89 -20.38 -35.18
CA LEU A 281 13.16 -19.97 -35.80
C LEU A 281 14.11 -21.15 -36.04
N LYS A 282 14.12 -22.13 -35.13
CA LYS A 282 14.89 -23.38 -35.30
C LYS A 282 14.26 -24.32 -36.33
N SER A 283 12.94 -24.29 -36.51
CA SER A 283 12.25 -25.08 -37.54
C SER A 283 12.57 -24.51 -38.93
N GLU A 284 12.47 -23.18 -39.10
CA GLU A 284 12.76 -22.46 -40.33
C GLU A 284 14.24 -22.59 -40.73
N ALA A 285 15.19 -22.45 -39.79
CA ALA A 285 16.62 -22.62 -40.06
C ALA A 285 16.96 -24.01 -40.63
N LYS A 286 16.41 -25.07 -40.05
CA LYS A 286 16.60 -26.46 -40.52
C LYS A 286 15.95 -26.73 -41.88
N GLN A 287 14.92 -25.97 -42.26
CA GLN A 287 14.32 -26.03 -43.60
C GLN A 287 15.20 -25.29 -44.61
N ARG A 288 15.71 -24.09 -44.26
CA ARG A 288 16.62 -23.31 -45.10
C ARG A 288 17.94 -24.04 -45.40
N GLU A 289 18.51 -24.79 -44.44
CA GLU A 289 19.68 -25.65 -44.68
C GLU A 289 19.46 -26.73 -45.76
N ARG A 290 18.21 -27.03 -46.13
CA ARG A 290 17.84 -28.01 -47.17
C ARG A 290 17.49 -27.36 -48.52
N SER A 291 17.37 -26.04 -48.58
CA SER A 291 16.99 -25.28 -49.78
C SER A 291 18.07 -24.24 -50.09
N SER A 292 18.85 -24.46 -51.15
CA SER A 292 20.03 -23.65 -51.49
C SER A 292 19.69 -22.30 -52.15
N ASP A 293 18.74 -21.55 -51.59
CA ASP A 293 18.35 -20.22 -52.07
C ASP A 293 18.68 -19.16 -51.01
N GLY A 294 19.77 -18.43 -51.26
CA GLY A 294 20.40 -17.52 -50.31
C GLY A 294 20.09 -16.06 -50.58
N GLU A 295 18.88 -15.59 -50.24
CA GLU A 295 18.63 -14.14 -50.12
C GLU A 295 19.34 -13.57 -48.88
N SER A 296 20.63 -13.28 -49.07
CA SER A 296 21.51 -12.67 -48.09
C SER A 296 21.26 -11.16 -47.99
N GLY A 297 20.74 -10.69 -46.85
CA GLY A 297 20.88 -9.28 -46.47
C GLY A 297 19.86 -8.73 -45.47
N LYS A 298 18.62 -9.21 -45.46
CA LYS A 298 17.56 -8.67 -44.60
C LYS A 298 17.11 -9.66 -43.53
N VAL A 299 17.06 -9.20 -42.27
CA VAL A 299 16.58 -9.97 -41.13
C VAL A 299 15.15 -10.47 -41.38
N SER A 300 14.93 -11.78 -41.26
CA SER A 300 13.63 -12.41 -41.57
C SER A 300 12.51 -11.85 -40.69
N ASN A 301 11.26 -11.91 -41.17
CA ASN A 301 10.11 -11.42 -40.42
C ASN A 301 9.98 -12.13 -39.05
N LEU A 302 10.30 -13.44 -38.99
CA LEU A 302 10.27 -14.19 -37.75
C LEU A 302 11.41 -13.80 -36.78
N GLN A 303 12.61 -13.52 -37.30
CA GLN A 303 13.72 -13.03 -36.48
C GLN A 303 13.46 -11.60 -35.98
N TYR A 304 12.82 -10.76 -36.79
CA TYR A 304 12.40 -9.42 -36.37
C TYR A 304 11.31 -9.46 -35.30
N LEU A 305 10.34 -10.38 -35.39
CA LEU A 305 9.36 -10.63 -34.33
C LEU A 305 10.03 -11.10 -33.03
N HIS A 306 11.04 -11.98 -33.12
CA HIS A 306 11.85 -12.37 -31.96
C HIS A 306 12.62 -11.18 -31.36
N SER A 307 13.24 -10.32 -32.19
CA SER A 307 13.87 -9.08 -31.73
C SER A 307 12.88 -8.13 -31.04
N TYR A 308 11.65 -8.00 -31.56
CA TYR A 308 10.60 -7.18 -30.95
C TYR A 308 10.16 -7.71 -29.58
N LEU A 309 9.87 -9.00 -29.48
CA LEU A 309 9.52 -9.62 -28.19
C LEU A 309 10.67 -9.54 -27.19
N THR A 310 11.92 -9.67 -27.66
CA THR A 310 13.12 -9.49 -26.83
C THR A 310 13.27 -8.03 -26.37
N TYR A 311 12.96 -7.05 -27.23
CA TYR A 311 12.88 -5.63 -26.85
C TYR A 311 11.83 -5.40 -25.77
N ILE A 312 10.61 -5.95 -25.93
CA ILE A 312 9.55 -5.85 -24.90
C ILE A 312 10.05 -6.42 -23.58
N LYS A 313 10.58 -7.66 -23.55
CA LYS A 313 11.16 -8.31 -22.36
C LYS A 313 12.20 -7.42 -21.67
N LEU A 314 13.15 -6.88 -22.43
CA LEU A 314 14.25 -6.07 -21.88
C LEU A 314 13.77 -4.71 -21.38
N CYS A 315 12.87 -4.03 -22.10
CA CYS A 315 12.25 -2.79 -21.65
C CYS A 315 11.39 -2.98 -20.39
N THR A 316 10.60 -4.06 -20.31
CA THR A 316 9.84 -4.42 -19.09
C THR A 316 10.78 -4.72 -17.92
N LEU A 317 11.91 -5.40 -18.17
CA LEU A 317 12.91 -5.69 -17.14
C LEU A 317 13.58 -4.40 -16.63
N VAL A 318 13.89 -3.44 -17.51
CA VAL A 318 14.39 -2.11 -17.11
C VAL A 318 13.34 -1.41 -16.24
N LYS A 319 12.10 -1.25 -16.73
CA LYS A 319 10.99 -0.62 -15.98
C LYS A 319 10.79 -1.25 -14.58
N ARG A 320 10.85 -2.58 -14.44
CA ARG A 320 10.78 -3.25 -13.13
C ARG A 320 11.93 -2.83 -12.22
N ASN A 321 13.18 -2.91 -12.69
CA ASN A 321 14.34 -2.61 -11.86
C ASN A 321 14.41 -1.11 -11.49
N GLU A 322 13.86 -0.21 -12.32
CA GLU A 322 13.65 1.20 -11.97
C GLU A 322 12.67 1.33 -10.80
N SER A 323 11.47 0.75 -10.88
CA SER A 323 10.48 0.78 -9.79
C SER A 323 11.03 0.21 -8.47
N MET A 324 11.82 -0.86 -8.55
CA MET A 324 12.51 -1.43 -7.38
C MET A 324 13.61 -0.50 -6.84
N ALA A 325 14.32 0.22 -7.72
CA ALA A 325 15.36 1.16 -7.31
C ALA A 325 14.74 2.41 -6.65
N ASP A 326 13.63 2.93 -7.16
CA ASP A 326 12.94 4.08 -6.57
C ASP A 326 12.41 3.73 -5.16
N THR A 327 11.81 2.54 -5.01
CA THR A 327 11.35 2.02 -3.71
C THR A 327 12.49 1.83 -2.71
N LEU A 328 13.68 1.37 -3.16
CA LEU A 328 14.85 1.27 -2.29
C LEU A 328 15.48 2.63 -1.98
N GLN A 329 15.44 3.60 -2.90
CA GLN A 329 15.90 4.97 -2.65
C GLN A 329 15.03 5.70 -1.62
N ALA A 330 13.70 5.52 -1.67
CA ALA A 330 12.80 6.04 -0.64
C ALA A 330 13.17 5.49 0.75
N LYS A 331 13.36 4.17 0.86
CA LYS A 331 13.78 3.49 2.10
C LYS A 331 15.18 3.86 2.59
N LEU A 332 16.07 4.38 1.73
CA LEU A 332 17.37 4.94 2.12
C LEU A 332 17.29 6.37 2.66
N LYS A 333 16.22 7.12 2.33
CA LYS A 333 15.98 8.48 2.80
C LYS A 333 15.20 8.51 4.12
N GLU A 334 14.48 7.42 4.44
CA GLU A 334 13.88 7.20 5.76
C GLU A 334 14.96 6.90 6.81
N THR A 335 14.89 7.59 7.96
CA THR A 335 15.84 7.36 9.07
C THR A 335 15.45 6.08 9.82
N GLU A 336 16.35 5.10 9.89
CA GLU A 336 16.12 3.84 10.62
C GLU A 336 15.81 4.12 12.10
N ALA A 337 14.60 3.75 12.55
CA ALA A 337 14.15 3.91 13.93
C ALA A 337 14.39 2.67 14.81
N ASP A 338 14.96 1.60 14.26
CA ASP A 338 14.99 0.26 14.86
C ASP A 338 16.30 -0.48 14.53
N GLU A 339 17.26 -0.47 15.46
CA GLU A 339 18.63 -1.01 15.28
C GLU A 339 18.68 -2.52 14.93
N ASN A 340 17.57 -3.25 15.08
CA ASN A 340 17.52 -4.70 14.85
C ASN A 340 17.19 -5.12 13.41
N LYS A 341 16.79 -4.19 12.53
CA LYS A 341 16.57 -4.48 11.10
C LYS A 341 17.78 -4.01 10.29
N ARG A 342 18.31 -4.88 9.42
CA ARG A 342 19.19 -4.44 8.33
C ARG A 342 18.35 -3.61 7.36
N GLY A 343 18.43 -2.29 7.45
CA GLY A 343 17.79 -1.42 6.46
C GLY A 343 18.47 -1.47 5.09
N ALA A 344 17.94 -0.67 4.18
CA ALA A 344 18.42 -0.62 2.79
C ALA A 344 19.87 -0.13 2.75
N ARG A 345 20.69 -0.65 1.83
CA ARG A 345 22.06 -0.18 1.65
C ARG A 345 22.31 0.26 0.21
N PRO A 346 23.20 1.24 -0.04
CA PRO A 346 23.56 1.64 -1.39
C PRO A 346 24.06 0.49 -2.27
N GLN A 347 24.65 -0.57 -1.70
CA GLN A 347 25.08 -1.74 -2.49
C GLN A 347 23.92 -2.51 -3.14
N ASP A 348 22.74 -2.50 -2.54
CA ASP A 348 21.58 -3.22 -3.04
C ASP A 348 21.02 -2.53 -4.32
N LEU A 349 21.15 -1.20 -4.42
CA LEU A 349 20.86 -0.40 -5.61
C LEU A 349 21.86 -0.62 -6.76
N ILE A 350 23.16 -0.75 -6.45
CA ILE A 350 24.21 -1.01 -7.47
C ILE A 350 23.84 -2.25 -8.30
N ARG A 351 23.32 -3.30 -7.66
CA ARG A 351 22.88 -4.54 -8.31
C ARG A 351 21.74 -4.31 -9.30
N LEU A 352 20.74 -3.48 -8.96
CA LEU A 352 19.63 -3.16 -9.85
C LEU A 352 20.10 -2.39 -11.09
N TYR A 353 20.96 -1.38 -10.91
CA TYR A 353 21.52 -0.65 -12.05
C TYR A 353 22.48 -1.49 -12.91
N ASP A 354 23.19 -2.48 -12.35
CA ASP A 354 23.95 -3.44 -13.15
C ASP A 354 23.04 -4.32 -14.02
N ILE A 355 21.87 -4.75 -13.51
CA ILE A 355 20.87 -5.49 -14.30
C ILE A 355 20.27 -4.61 -15.42
N ILE A 356 19.98 -3.34 -15.13
CA ILE A 356 19.53 -2.36 -16.14
C ILE A 356 20.59 -2.18 -17.22
N LEU A 357 21.86 -2.00 -16.84
CA LEU A 357 22.96 -1.82 -17.78
C LEU A 357 23.24 -3.06 -18.63
N GLN A 358 23.12 -4.27 -18.06
CA GLN A 358 23.17 -5.51 -18.83
C GLN A 358 22.00 -5.58 -19.84
N SER A 359 20.79 -5.23 -19.42
CA SER A 359 19.61 -5.22 -20.29
C SER A 359 19.75 -4.24 -21.46
N LEU A 360 20.36 -3.08 -21.22
CA LEU A 360 20.67 -2.08 -22.26
C LEU A 360 21.80 -2.51 -23.19
N ALA A 361 22.79 -3.25 -22.67
CA ALA A 361 23.82 -3.86 -23.52
C ALA A 361 23.19 -4.89 -24.48
N GLU A 362 22.33 -5.79 -23.97
CA GLU A 362 21.56 -6.72 -24.80
C GLU A 362 20.70 -5.98 -25.86
N LEU A 363 20.00 -4.90 -25.46
CA LEU A 363 19.20 -4.06 -26.37
C LEU A 363 20.04 -3.48 -27.53
N SER A 364 21.27 -3.01 -27.27
CA SER A 364 22.12 -2.43 -28.32
C SER A 364 22.52 -3.44 -29.41
N THR A 365 22.49 -4.73 -29.08
CA THR A 365 22.87 -5.86 -29.97
C THR A 365 21.69 -6.56 -30.64
N LEU A 366 20.48 -5.97 -30.62
CA LEU A 366 19.30 -6.58 -31.25
C LEU A 366 19.41 -6.63 -32.78
N GLN A 367 19.35 -7.85 -33.32
CA GLN A 367 19.39 -8.11 -34.76
C GLN A 367 18.24 -7.38 -35.48
N GLY A 368 18.59 -6.64 -36.52
CA GLY A 368 17.65 -5.85 -37.33
C GLY A 368 17.40 -4.43 -36.85
N LEU A 369 18.14 -3.96 -35.83
CA LEU A 369 18.19 -2.56 -35.37
C LEU A 369 19.61 -1.97 -35.41
N GLU A 370 20.51 -2.57 -36.20
CA GLU A 370 21.89 -2.12 -36.39
C GLU A 370 21.94 -0.76 -37.12
N ASP A 371 21.11 -0.62 -38.16
CA ASP A 371 20.98 0.61 -38.97
C ASP A 371 20.03 1.66 -38.36
N ASP A 372 19.25 1.33 -37.31
CA ASP A 372 18.40 2.32 -36.63
C ASP A 372 19.25 3.21 -35.72
N HIS A 373 19.87 4.21 -36.33
CA HIS A 373 20.65 5.23 -35.63
C HIS A 373 19.86 6.02 -34.58
N THR A 374 18.52 6.02 -34.61
CA THR A 374 17.69 6.66 -33.58
C THR A 374 17.62 5.77 -32.36
N PHE A 375 17.28 4.49 -32.54
CA PHE A 375 17.32 3.47 -31.48
C PHE A 375 18.69 3.37 -30.81
N GLN A 376 19.77 3.29 -31.61
CA GLN A 376 21.13 3.18 -31.07
C GLN A 376 21.51 4.43 -30.24
N LYS A 377 21.08 5.63 -30.65
CA LYS A 377 21.25 6.86 -29.85
C LYS A 377 20.43 6.80 -28.55
N GLU A 378 19.16 6.41 -28.60
CA GLU A 378 18.29 6.24 -27.43
C GLU A 378 18.91 5.29 -26.39
N VAL A 379 19.31 4.08 -26.81
CA VAL A 379 19.94 3.08 -25.94
C VAL A 379 21.28 3.58 -25.39
N SER A 380 22.10 4.27 -26.19
CA SER A 380 23.37 4.84 -25.73
C SER A 380 23.16 5.93 -24.67
N LEU A 381 22.10 6.74 -24.79
CA LEU A 381 21.79 7.81 -23.85
C LEU A 381 21.23 7.27 -22.54
N LYS A 382 20.30 6.30 -22.62
CA LYS A 382 19.84 5.52 -21.46
C LYS A 382 21.02 4.88 -20.72
N THR A 383 21.93 4.25 -21.45
CA THR A 383 23.15 3.63 -20.88
C THR A 383 24.04 4.63 -20.13
N LEU A 384 24.15 5.89 -20.59
CA LEU A 384 24.89 6.93 -19.87
C LEU A 384 24.20 7.35 -18.56
N VAL A 385 22.87 7.47 -18.56
CA VAL A 385 22.08 7.82 -17.36
C VAL A 385 22.26 6.77 -16.27
N TYR A 386 22.00 5.49 -16.53
CA TYR A 386 22.15 4.47 -15.48
C TYR A 386 23.62 4.20 -15.10
N LYS A 387 24.60 4.51 -15.97
CA LYS A 387 26.03 4.56 -15.57
C LYS A 387 26.29 5.67 -14.56
N ALA A 388 25.60 6.81 -14.65
CA ALA A 388 25.67 7.89 -13.68
C ALA A 388 25.08 7.44 -12.32
N TYR A 389 23.83 6.94 -12.30
CA TYR A 389 23.20 6.42 -11.07
C TYR A 389 24.00 5.29 -10.42
N ARG A 390 24.45 4.29 -11.17
CA ARG A 390 25.32 3.23 -10.64
C ARG A 390 26.59 3.81 -10.00
N CYS A 391 27.24 4.76 -10.67
CA CYS A 391 28.46 5.39 -10.16
C CYS A 391 28.21 6.23 -8.90
N PHE A 392 27.02 6.83 -8.76
CA PHE A 392 26.57 7.55 -7.58
C PHE A 392 26.38 6.62 -6.36
N PHE A 393 25.68 5.50 -6.52
CA PHE A 393 25.51 4.54 -5.41
C PHE A 393 26.81 3.80 -5.06
N ILE A 394 27.71 3.59 -6.03
CA ILE A 394 29.10 3.18 -5.71
C ILE A 394 29.78 4.27 -4.86
N ALA A 395 29.68 5.56 -5.21
CA ALA A 395 30.26 6.65 -4.42
C ALA A 395 29.74 6.66 -2.98
N GLN A 396 28.41 6.62 -2.77
CA GLN A 396 27.81 6.52 -1.45
C GLN A 396 28.32 5.30 -0.65
N SER A 397 28.55 4.14 -1.30
CA SER A 397 29.13 2.99 -0.62
C SER A 397 30.57 3.23 -0.10
N TYR A 398 31.35 4.08 -0.77
CA TYR A 398 32.68 4.53 -0.29
C TYR A 398 32.58 5.59 0.82
N VAL A 399 31.55 6.45 0.80
CA VAL A 399 31.24 7.41 1.90
C VAL A 399 31.02 6.66 3.22
N LEU A 400 30.21 5.59 3.21
CA LEU A 400 29.95 4.75 4.39
C LEU A 400 31.22 4.12 4.98
N VAL A 401 32.21 3.80 4.15
CA VAL A 401 33.51 3.23 4.56
C VAL A 401 34.57 4.33 4.81
N LYS A 402 34.16 5.61 4.85
CA LYS A 402 35.01 6.79 5.11
C LYS A 402 36.18 6.96 4.11
N LYS A 403 36.02 6.43 2.89
CA LYS A 403 36.99 6.52 1.79
C LYS A 403 36.69 7.76 0.94
N TRP A 404 36.95 8.93 1.54
CA TRP A 404 36.53 10.22 1.02
C TRP A 404 37.11 10.55 -0.37
N SER A 405 38.38 10.22 -0.59
CA SER A 405 39.09 10.40 -1.86
C SER A 405 38.43 9.64 -3.01
N GLU A 406 38.18 8.35 -2.81
CA GLU A 406 37.56 7.48 -3.81
C GLU A 406 36.12 7.92 -4.12
N ALA A 407 35.34 8.26 -3.09
CA ALA A 407 33.98 8.79 -3.26
C ALA A 407 33.96 10.12 -4.04
N LEU A 408 34.84 11.07 -3.74
CA LEU A 408 34.93 12.35 -4.46
C LEU A 408 35.21 12.16 -5.97
N VAL A 409 36.16 11.29 -6.32
CA VAL A 409 36.50 10.97 -7.72
C VAL A 409 35.32 10.30 -8.44
N LEU A 410 34.56 9.44 -7.74
CA LEU A 410 33.35 8.83 -8.28
C LEU A 410 32.24 9.87 -8.51
N TYR A 411 32.01 10.80 -7.59
CA TYR A 411 31.06 11.90 -7.79
C TYR A 411 31.44 12.79 -8.98
N GLU A 412 32.73 13.07 -9.21
CA GLU A 412 33.18 13.80 -10.41
C GLU A 412 32.93 13.02 -11.71
N LYS A 413 33.05 11.69 -11.66
CA LYS A 413 32.69 10.81 -12.78
C LYS A 413 31.18 10.80 -13.05
N VAL A 414 30.33 10.87 -12.01
CA VAL A 414 28.87 11.07 -12.17
C VAL A 414 28.60 12.39 -12.88
N LEU A 415 29.20 13.51 -12.44
CA LEU A 415 29.04 14.82 -13.09
C LEU A 415 29.54 14.82 -14.54
N LYS A 416 30.57 14.04 -14.88
CA LYS A 416 31.03 13.87 -16.27
C LYS A 416 29.97 13.17 -17.13
N TYR A 417 29.40 12.05 -16.68
CA TYR A 417 28.31 11.38 -17.39
C TYR A 417 27.09 12.28 -17.53
N ALA A 418 26.73 13.00 -16.46
CA ALA A 418 25.59 13.91 -16.44
C ALA A 418 25.72 15.03 -17.49
N LYS A 419 26.89 15.67 -17.60
CA LYS A 419 27.21 16.66 -18.64
C LYS A 419 27.18 16.06 -20.05
N GLU A 420 27.66 14.83 -20.21
CA GLU A 420 27.61 14.12 -21.49
C GLU A 420 26.15 13.88 -21.93
N VAL A 421 25.28 13.42 -21.02
CA VAL A 421 23.83 13.28 -21.26
C VAL A 421 23.21 14.62 -21.67
N GLN A 422 23.46 15.70 -20.90
CA GLN A 422 22.94 17.03 -21.23
C GLN A 422 23.41 17.54 -22.60
N SER A 423 24.62 17.20 -23.04
CA SER A 423 25.12 17.57 -24.37
C SER A 423 24.43 16.79 -25.49
N LYS A 424 24.18 15.49 -25.29
CA LYS A 424 23.59 14.59 -26.30
C LYS A 424 22.07 14.71 -26.38
N ALA A 425 21.39 14.91 -25.25
CA ALA A 425 19.92 15.03 -25.18
C ALA A 425 19.38 16.19 -26.03
N LYS A 426 20.13 17.29 -26.17
CA LYS A 426 19.78 18.41 -27.07
C LYS A 426 19.62 18.03 -28.54
N SER A 427 20.10 16.86 -28.96
CA SER A 427 19.94 16.34 -30.33
C SER A 427 18.75 15.38 -30.52
N LEU A 428 18.07 14.99 -29.43
CA LEU A 428 16.89 14.11 -29.46
C LEU A 428 15.68 14.83 -28.81
N ASN A 429 15.05 15.74 -29.56
CA ASN A 429 13.80 16.33 -29.11
C ASN A 429 12.69 15.26 -29.06
N ASN A 430 11.99 15.20 -27.93
CA ASN A 430 10.76 14.43 -27.65
C ASN A 430 10.85 12.90 -27.36
N SER A 431 11.93 12.17 -27.67
CA SER A 431 12.00 10.71 -27.42
C SER A 431 12.46 10.30 -26.00
N LEU A 432 12.48 11.24 -25.04
CA LEU A 432 13.19 11.10 -23.76
C LEU A 432 12.33 11.39 -22.51
N LYS A 433 11.00 11.37 -22.64
CA LYS A 433 10.09 11.68 -21.50
C LYS A 433 10.19 10.70 -20.32
N ASP A 434 10.63 9.48 -20.58
CA ASP A 434 10.69 8.39 -19.59
C ASP A 434 12.09 8.19 -19.00
N LEU A 435 12.94 9.22 -19.03
CA LEU A 435 14.28 9.17 -18.42
C LEU A 435 14.29 9.95 -17.09
N PRO A 436 14.94 9.43 -16.04
CA PRO A 436 15.17 10.18 -14.80
C PRO A 436 15.88 11.52 -15.07
N ASP A 437 15.45 12.60 -14.43
CA ASP A 437 16.07 13.91 -14.64
C ASP A 437 17.48 13.95 -14.05
N VAL A 438 18.44 14.07 -14.96
CA VAL A 438 19.86 14.19 -14.63
C VAL A 438 20.18 15.49 -13.88
N GLN A 439 19.32 16.52 -13.92
CA GLN A 439 19.48 17.73 -13.11
C GLN A 439 19.35 17.46 -11.60
N GLU A 440 18.40 16.61 -11.19
CA GLU A 440 18.24 16.22 -9.79
C GLU A 440 19.47 15.46 -9.29
N LEU A 441 19.94 14.48 -10.07
CA LEU A 441 21.19 13.76 -9.77
C LEU A 441 22.41 14.69 -9.70
N ILE A 442 22.50 15.73 -10.54
CA ILE A 442 23.56 16.74 -10.44
C ILE A 442 23.46 17.52 -9.11
N ALA A 443 22.26 17.92 -8.70
CA ALA A 443 22.05 18.65 -7.45
C ALA A 443 22.42 17.79 -6.24
N GLU A 444 21.95 16.54 -6.20
CA GLU A 444 22.22 15.58 -5.12
C GLU A 444 23.73 15.26 -5.02
N VAL A 445 24.40 14.99 -6.16
CA VAL A 445 25.86 14.80 -6.22
C VAL A 445 26.63 16.02 -5.70
N ASN A 446 26.21 17.24 -6.04
CA ASN A 446 26.89 18.45 -5.56
C ASN A 446 26.72 18.62 -4.05
N ALA A 447 25.51 18.38 -3.52
CA ALA A 447 25.26 18.41 -2.07
C ALA A 447 26.14 17.39 -1.32
N GLU A 448 26.19 16.16 -1.81
CA GLU A 448 27.05 15.10 -1.25
C GLU A 448 28.54 15.43 -1.31
N LYS A 449 29.03 16.05 -2.39
CA LYS A 449 30.43 16.51 -2.47
C LYS A 449 30.78 17.53 -1.37
N TYR A 450 29.90 18.50 -1.11
CA TYR A 450 30.15 19.49 -0.04
C TYR A 450 30.03 18.88 1.36
N SER A 451 29.04 17.99 1.57
CA SER A 451 28.88 17.21 2.81
C SER A 451 30.14 16.39 3.12
N LEU A 452 30.65 15.66 2.12
CA LEU A 452 31.87 14.86 2.22
C LEU A 452 33.11 15.71 2.51
N GLN A 453 33.25 16.90 1.91
CA GLN A 453 34.35 17.81 2.21
C GLN A 453 34.29 18.31 3.66
N ALA A 454 33.10 18.70 4.15
CA ALA A 454 32.92 19.09 5.54
C ALA A 454 33.24 17.94 6.52
N ALA A 455 32.76 16.72 6.23
CA ALA A 455 33.05 15.54 7.04
C ALA A 455 34.55 15.19 7.09
N ALA A 456 35.26 15.32 5.96
CA ALA A 456 36.71 15.12 5.90
C ALA A 456 37.48 16.16 6.71
N ILE A 457 37.06 17.44 6.69
CA ILE A 457 37.65 18.49 7.52
C ILE A 457 37.40 18.23 9.00
N LEU A 458 36.16 17.95 9.40
CA LEU A 458 35.80 17.63 10.79
C LEU A 458 36.61 16.45 11.36
N ALA A 459 36.88 15.42 10.54
CA ALA A 459 37.71 14.29 10.93
C ALA A 459 39.19 14.67 11.17
N SER A 460 39.69 15.76 10.58
CA SER A 460 41.08 16.22 10.77
C SER A 460 41.26 17.24 11.90
N CYS A 461 40.19 17.90 12.35
CA CYS A 461 40.25 18.95 13.38
C CYS A 461 40.28 18.45 14.85
N GLN A 462 40.41 17.15 15.11
CA GLN A 462 40.42 16.59 16.48
C GLN A 462 41.78 16.77 17.22
N GLN A 463 42.26 18.00 17.36
CA GLN A 463 43.43 18.31 18.20
C GLN A 463 43.00 18.69 19.63
N GLN A 464 43.35 17.86 20.62
CA GLN A 464 43.16 18.16 22.04
C GLN A 464 44.21 19.17 22.51
N VAL A 465 43.75 20.30 23.07
CA VAL A 465 44.60 21.27 23.77
C VAL A 465 44.36 21.14 25.26
N LYS A 466 45.42 21.00 26.06
CA LYS A 466 45.34 20.94 27.53
C LYS A 466 45.48 22.36 28.09
N ASP A 467 44.38 22.88 28.61
CA ASP A 467 44.32 24.10 29.43
C ASP A 467 43.70 23.74 30.78
N ASN A 468 43.98 24.53 31.82
CA ASN A 468 43.73 24.13 33.23
C ASN A 468 42.85 25.14 34.00
N THR A 469 42.30 26.15 33.33
CA THR A 469 41.29 27.08 33.85
C THR A 469 39.95 26.36 34.12
N PRO A 470 39.10 26.85 35.04
CA PRO A 470 37.78 26.26 35.26
C PRO A 470 36.80 26.68 34.15
N LEU A 471 35.89 25.78 33.76
CA LEU A 471 35.00 25.95 32.61
C LEU A 471 34.17 27.24 32.65
N CYS A 472 33.76 27.69 33.85
CA CYS A 472 33.01 28.93 34.04
C CYS A 472 33.71 30.20 33.51
N ASP A 473 35.04 30.19 33.39
CA ASP A 473 35.83 31.37 33.04
C ASP A 473 36.08 31.54 31.53
N HIS A 474 35.65 30.58 30.70
CA HIS A 474 35.93 30.56 29.26
C HIS A 474 34.80 29.92 28.41
N LEU A 475 33.55 30.18 28.81
CA LEU A 475 32.33 29.66 28.16
C LEU A 475 32.17 30.10 26.69
N GLU A 476 32.86 31.18 26.28
CA GLU A 476 32.87 31.70 24.92
C GLU A 476 33.72 30.88 23.93
N THR A 477 34.58 29.96 24.42
CA THR A 477 35.45 29.14 23.56
C THR A 477 35.05 27.66 23.59
N PHE A 478 34.53 27.14 22.47
CA PHE A 478 34.24 25.69 22.36
C PHE A 478 35.53 24.86 22.35
N ARG A 479 35.68 23.94 23.31
CA ARG A 479 36.85 23.07 23.48
C ARG A 479 36.42 21.63 23.80
N LEU A 480 37.10 20.65 23.20
CA LEU A 480 36.94 19.23 23.50
C LEU A 480 37.86 18.81 24.66
N ASP A 481 37.55 19.28 25.87
CA ASP A 481 38.25 18.82 27.07
C ASP A 481 37.63 17.53 27.60
N THR A 482 38.44 16.47 27.62
CA THR A 482 38.05 15.14 28.12
C THR A 482 38.10 15.05 29.65
N THR A 483 38.73 16.00 30.35
CA THR A 483 38.76 16.01 31.82
C THR A 483 37.41 16.39 32.44
N LEU A 484 36.56 17.12 31.71
CA LEU A 484 35.19 17.48 32.10
C LEU A 484 34.27 16.26 32.28
N VAL A 485 34.62 15.10 31.70
CA VAL A 485 33.89 13.82 31.84
C VAL A 485 34.54 12.92 32.91
N GLY A 486 35.64 13.37 33.53
CA GLY A 486 36.37 12.65 34.57
C GLY A 486 35.70 12.70 35.95
N LYS A 487 36.30 12.01 36.93
CA LYS A 487 35.79 11.97 38.32
C LYS A 487 35.91 13.30 39.08
N HIS A 488 36.75 14.22 38.59
CA HIS A 488 37.01 15.53 39.20
C HIS A 488 37.07 16.61 38.11
N PRO A 489 35.92 16.99 37.52
CA PRO A 489 35.87 17.98 36.45
C PRO A 489 36.05 19.40 37.01
N ASN A 490 36.92 20.20 36.38
CA ASN A 490 37.19 21.58 36.79
C ASN A 490 36.10 22.53 36.26
N LEU A 491 34.87 22.40 36.75
CA LEU A 491 33.70 23.13 36.23
C LEU A 491 33.63 24.57 36.74
N VAL A 492 33.82 24.73 38.05
CA VAL A 492 33.68 25.98 38.79
C VAL A 492 34.52 25.88 40.06
N GLN A 493 34.98 27.01 40.57
CA GLN A 493 35.67 27.08 41.86
C GLN A 493 34.74 26.59 42.99
N PHE A 494 35.20 25.62 43.78
CA PHE A 494 34.46 25.04 44.90
C PHE A 494 35.36 24.85 46.12
N PRO A 495 34.92 25.17 47.37
CA PRO A 495 33.60 25.71 47.73
C PRO A 495 33.38 27.14 47.22
N PRO A 496 32.13 27.55 46.94
CA PRO A 496 31.82 28.92 46.53
C PRO A 496 31.94 29.89 47.71
N ASP A 497 32.28 31.14 47.41
CA ASP A 497 32.34 32.21 48.42
C ASP A 497 30.96 32.55 49.00
N PHE A 498 30.91 32.85 50.30
CA PHE A 498 29.65 33.11 51.01
C PHE A 498 29.01 34.45 50.60
N GLN A 499 27.70 34.44 50.35
CA GLN A 499 26.90 35.62 50.00
C GLN A 499 25.61 35.72 50.87
N PRO A 500 25.18 36.93 51.27
CA PRO A 500 23.97 37.13 52.08
C PRO A 500 22.67 37.08 51.24
N ILE A 501 21.58 36.55 51.82
CA ILE A 501 20.28 36.34 51.13
C ILE A 501 19.10 36.86 52.00
N PRO A 502 18.13 37.62 51.44
CA PRO A 502 16.92 38.06 52.16
C PRO A 502 15.82 36.99 52.22
N CYS A 503 14.95 37.05 53.24
CA CYS A 503 13.89 36.06 53.50
C CYS A 503 12.63 36.23 52.63
N LYS A 504 11.90 35.13 52.40
CA LYS A 504 10.70 35.08 51.53
C LYS A 504 9.50 35.89 52.08
N PRO A 505 8.70 36.55 51.21
CA PRO A 505 7.49 37.27 51.60
C PRO A 505 6.30 36.35 51.91
N LEU A 506 5.33 36.86 52.67
CA LEU A 506 4.09 36.15 53.03
C LEU A 506 3.08 36.06 51.88
N PHE A 507 2.27 35.01 51.90
CA PHE A 507 1.14 34.78 50.99
C PHE A 507 -0.09 34.36 51.79
N PHE A 508 -1.29 34.71 51.33
CA PHE A 508 -2.56 34.40 51.98
C PHE A 508 -3.52 33.69 51.04
N ASP A 509 -4.27 32.72 51.55
CA ASP A 509 -5.31 32.03 50.78
C ASP A 509 -6.62 32.84 50.79
N LEU A 510 -7.00 33.35 49.61
CA LEU A 510 -8.21 34.13 49.41
C LEU A 510 -9.42 33.26 49.06
N ALA A 511 -9.24 31.97 48.72
CA ALA A 511 -10.34 31.09 48.31
C ALA A 511 -11.34 30.84 49.44
N LEU A 512 -10.87 30.81 50.69
CA LEU A 512 -11.71 30.66 51.87
C LEU A 512 -12.80 31.75 51.99
N ASN A 513 -12.52 32.96 51.50
CA ASN A 513 -13.47 34.09 51.53
C ASN A 513 -14.70 33.88 50.62
N HIS A 514 -14.63 32.94 49.67
CA HIS A 514 -15.70 32.65 48.71
C HIS A 514 -16.61 31.50 49.14
N VAL A 515 -16.40 30.90 50.33
CA VAL A 515 -17.26 29.85 50.87
C VAL A 515 -18.45 30.48 51.62
N THR A 516 -19.58 30.61 50.93
CA THR A 516 -20.85 31.11 51.51
C THR A 516 -21.96 30.07 51.38
N PHE A 517 -22.92 30.08 52.32
CA PHE A 517 -24.11 29.23 52.21
C PHE A 517 -25.02 29.66 51.04
N PRO A 518 -25.78 28.72 50.43
CA PRO A 518 -26.73 29.06 49.37
C PRO A 518 -27.87 29.96 49.92
N PRO A 519 -28.54 30.75 49.07
CA PRO A 519 -29.71 31.53 49.48
C PRO A 519 -30.80 30.62 50.04
N LEU A 520 -31.36 30.99 51.19
CA LEU A 520 -32.39 30.23 51.90
C LEU A 520 -33.74 30.97 51.92
N ASP A 521 -33.94 31.96 51.05
CA ASP A 521 -35.15 32.79 51.03
C ASP A 521 -36.43 31.96 50.81
N ASP A 522 -36.34 30.91 49.98
CA ASP A 522 -37.41 29.92 49.74
C ASP A 522 -37.74 29.04 50.97
N LYS A 523 -36.98 29.15 52.06
CA LYS A 523 -37.17 28.38 53.31
C LYS A 523 -37.80 29.20 54.44
N VAL A 524 -38.15 30.47 54.22
CA VAL A 524 -38.66 31.36 55.27
C VAL A 524 -40.08 31.85 54.95
N GLU A 525 -41.06 31.50 55.80
CA GLU A 525 -42.41 32.06 55.72
C GLU A 525 -42.41 33.56 56.06
N GLN A 526 -42.79 34.41 55.11
CA GLN A 526 -42.82 35.86 55.28
C GLN A 526 -43.98 36.31 56.18
N LYS A 527 -43.69 36.70 57.42
CA LYS A 527 -44.63 37.41 58.31
C LYS A 527 -44.51 38.92 58.17
N GLY A 528 -45.53 39.56 57.61
CA GLY A 528 -45.58 41.02 57.43
C GLY A 528 -45.77 41.81 58.74
N LYS A 529 -45.05 42.93 58.85
CA LYS A 529 -45.28 44.10 59.74
C LYS A 529 -44.81 45.33 58.95
N GLY A 530 -45.45 46.50 58.96
CA GLY A 530 -46.28 47.11 60.02
C GLY A 530 -45.47 48.24 60.68
N GLY A 531 -45.64 49.48 60.23
CA GLY A 531 -44.73 50.61 60.50
C GLY A 531 -45.19 51.62 61.57
N LEU A 532 -44.82 52.91 61.38
CA LEU A 532 -44.90 54.08 62.31
C LEU A 532 -43.79 54.05 63.40
N THR A 533 -43.16 55.14 63.92
CA THR A 533 -42.99 56.60 63.62
C THR A 533 -41.76 57.09 64.45
N GLY A 534 -41.13 58.27 64.31
CA GLY A 534 -41.27 59.40 63.37
C GLY A 534 -40.98 60.76 64.06
N TYR A 535 -39.87 61.45 63.73
CA TYR A 535 -39.48 62.78 64.30
C TYR A 535 -39.22 63.82 63.19
N ILE A 536 -39.87 64.99 63.27
CA ILE A 536 -39.90 66.06 62.25
C ILE A 536 -39.94 67.46 62.91
N LYS A 537 -39.14 68.42 62.41
CA LYS A 537 -39.35 69.90 62.27
C LYS A 537 -38.00 70.65 62.30
N GLY A 538 -37.77 71.76 61.58
CA GLY A 538 -38.57 72.49 60.58
C GLY A 538 -38.25 74.00 60.50
N ILE A 539 -38.92 74.71 59.57
CA ILE A 539 -39.08 76.19 59.37
C ILE A 539 -38.15 76.78 58.28
N PHE A 540 -38.59 77.55 57.26
CA PHE A 540 -39.82 78.36 57.03
C PHE A 540 -40.80 77.77 55.99
N GLY A 541 -42.10 78.09 56.00
CA GLY A 541 -42.83 78.98 56.93
C GLY A 541 -44.35 79.08 56.67
N PHE A 542 -45.03 79.96 57.44
CA PHE A 542 -46.48 80.23 57.56
C PHE A 542 -47.34 79.10 58.20
N GLY A 543 -48.31 79.39 59.09
CA GLY A 543 -48.65 80.68 59.74
C GLY A 543 -49.94 80.59 60.59
N SER A 544 -50.01 81.43 61.64
CA SER A 544 -51.06 81.54 62.70
C SER A 544 -51.25 80.34 63.64
#